data_AF-A0A973RRW3-F1
#
_entry.id   AF-A0A973RRW3-F1
#
_cell.length_a   1.000
_cell.length_b   1.000
_cell.length_c   1.000
_cell.angle_alpha   90.00
_cell.angle_beta   90.00
_cell.angle_gamma   90.00
#
_symmetry.space_group_name_H-M   'P 1'
#
loop_
_entity.id
_entity.type
_entity.pdbx_description
1 polymer ?
#
loop_
_entity_poly.entity_id
_entity_poly.type
_entity_poly.pdbx_seq_one_letter_code
_entity_poly.pdbx_strand_id
1 'polypeptide(L)'
;MSDVPTEENPAQEIPVEEIPPLLLRMIPESADSIAEMFHRPAEEAVLTEDAAVMLYELLAGCFTTPVLMPQLRSESPDTQLLTRCWDFVERIVDHSTQHVGGAVYFEVLDQLLIDSGLVEAAWPYMKERTRARTLLMLDDFDVRLPGINRR
;
A
#
# COMPACT_ATOMS: atom_id res chain seq x y z
N MET A 1 -17.06 42.04 -3.69
CA MET A 1 -15.93 41.12 -3.97
C MET A 1 -16.03 40.05 -2.91
N SER A 2 -16.57 38.89 -3.28
CA SER A 2 -16.73 37.75 -2.38
C SER A 2 -15.46 36.93 -2.42
N ASP A 3 -14.79 36.81 -1.28
CA ASP A 3 -13.77 35.79 -1.08
C ASP A 3 -14.46 34.43 -1.04
N VAL A 4 -14.21 33.63 -2.08
CA VAL A 4 -14.53 32.20 -2.09
C VAL A 4 -13.45 31.53 -1.23
N PRO A 5 -13.81 30.75 -0.21
CA PRO A 5 -12.83 29.99 0.55
C PRO A 5 -12.27 28.90 -0.37
N THR A 6 -10.95 28.92 -0.51
CA THR A 6 -10.13 27.93 -1.22
C THR A 6 -10.62 26.52 -0.90
N GLU A 7 -11.00 25.82 -1.95
CA GLU A 7 -11.37 24.41 -1.96
C GLU A 7 -10.27 23.55 -1.29
N GLU A 8 -10.74 22.46 -0.71
CA GLU A 8 -10.01 21.46 0.08
C GLU A 8 -8.59 21.19 -0.42
N ASN A 9 -7.61 21.31 0.47
CA ASN A 9 -6.21 21.00 0.19
C ASN A 9 -6.13 19.50 -0.20
N PRO A 10 -5.85 19.15 -1.46
CA PRO A 10 -5.66 17.75 -1.82
C PRO A 10 -4.51 17.24 -0.97
N ALA A 11 -4.71 16.10 -0.29
CA ALA A 11 -3.72 15.50 0.60
C ALA A 11 -2.34 15.56 -0.08
N GLN A 12 -1.46 16.39 0.47
CA GLN A 12 -0.17 16.73 -0.13
C GLN A 12 0.56 15.43 -0.47
N GLU A 13 0.90 15.27 -1.75
CA GLU A 13 1.65 14.11 -2.24
C GLU A 13 2.95 13.97 -1.45
N ILE A 14 3.27 12.74 -1.06
CA ILE A 14 4.40 12.43 -0.20
C ILE A 14 5.64 12.26 -1.07
N PRO A 15 6.75 12.97 -0.83
CA PRO A 15 7.99 12.76 -1.57
C PRO A 15 8.43 11.29 -1.55
N VAL A 16 9.05 10.82 -2.64
CA VAL A 16 9.43 9.40 -2.78
C VAL A 16 10.36 8.96 -1.65
N GLU A 17 11.26 9.84 -1.22
CA GLU A 17 12.22 9.62 -0.14
C GLU A 17 11.55 9.52 1.24
N GLU A 18 10.32 10.01 1.38
CA GLU A 18 9.54 9.93 2.62
C GLU A 18 8.68 8.66 2.71
N ILE A 19 8.58 7.88 1.63
CA ILE A 19 7.77 6.64 1.60
C ILE A 19 8.36 5.55 2.52
N PRO A 20 9.67 5.22 2.48
CA PRO A 20 10.22 4.22 3.39
C PRO A 20 10.08 4.60 4.88
N PRO A 21 10.38 5.84 5.32
CA PRO A 21 10.13 6.24 6.70
C PRO A 21 8.64 6.19 7.08
N LEU A 22 7.75 6.52 6.15
CA LEU A 22 6.31 6.43 6.35
C LEU A 22 5.87 4.98 6.58
N LEU A 23 6.39 4.04 5.79
CA LEU A 23 6.12 2.60 5.94
C LEU A 23 6.46 2.15 7.36
N LEU A 24 7.70 2.37 7.82
CA LEU A 24 8.13 1.96 9.15
C LEU A 24 7.31 2.63 10.27
N ARG A 25 6.97 3.91 10.11
CA ARG A 25 6.17 4.64 11.10
C ARG A 25 4.74 4.09 11.21
N MET A 26 4.11 3.72 10.10
CA MET A 26 2.72 3.25 10.09
C MET A 26 2.62 1.75 10.38
N ILE A 27 3.63 0.99 9.98
CA ILE A 27 3.69 -0.47 10.07
C ILE A 27 5.04 -0.84 10.71
N PRO A 28 5.20 -0.64 12.02
CA PRO A 28 6.43 -1.04 12.73
C PRO A 28 6.71 -2.54 12.62
N GLU A 29 5.72 -3.36 12.29
CA GLU A 29 5.87 -4.79 11.99
C GLU A 29 6.81 -5.08 10.81
N SER A 30 7.10 -4.08 9.96
CA SER A 30 8.07 -4.21 8.86
C SER A 30 9.53 -4.07 9.32
N ALA A 31 9.79 -3.63 10.56
CA ALA A 31 11.13 -3.25 11.02
C ALA A 31 12.18 -4.36 10.85
N ASP A 32 11.86 -5.59 11.28
CA ASP A 32 12.81 -6.71 11.21
C ASP A 32 13.16 -7.04 9.75
N SER A 33 12.18 -7.07 8.85
CA SER A 33 12.42 -7.31 7.43
C SER A 33 13.21 -6.19 6.76
N ILE A 34 12.97 -4.93 7.14
CA ILE A 34 13.77 -3.79 6.66
C ILE A 34 15.22 -3.94 7.14
N ALA A 35 15.39 -4.25 8.43
CA ALA A 35 16.71 -4.37 9.01
C ALA A 35 17.54 -5.50 8.37
N GLU A 36 16.87 -6.63 8.08
CA GLU A 36 17.45 -7.74 7.37
C GLU A 36 17.86 -7.35 5.94
N MET A 37 16.97 -6.72 5.19
CA MET A 37 17.19 -6.32 3.79
C MET A 37 18.37 -5.37 3.62
N PHE A 38 18.49 -4.36 4.48
CA PHE A 38 19.53 -3.31 4.36
C PHE A 38 20.75 -3.56 5.27
N HIS A 39 20.75 -4.68 6.00
CA HIS A 39 21.80 -5.07 6.95
C HIS A 39 22.17 -3.97 7.96
N ARG A 40 21.17 -3.26 8.49
CA ARG A 40 21.31 -2.17 9.47
C ARG A 40 19.99 -1.90 10.21
N PRO A 41 19.96 -1.12 11.30
CA PRO A 41 18.71 -0.80 11.99
C PRO A 41 17.67 -0.17 11.04
N ALA A 42 16.39 -0.53 11.20
CA ALA A 42 15.33 -0.13 10.29
C ALA A 42 15.19 1.40 10.22
N GLU A 43 15.30 2.07 11.37
CA GLU A 43 15.21 3.53 11.49
C GLU A 43 16.33 4.25 10.73
N GLU A 44 17.49 3.61 10.56
CA GLU A 44 18.60 4.13 9.76
C GLU A 44 18.44 3.76 8.28
N ALA A 45 17.98 2.54 7.99
CA ALA A 45 17.78 2.04 6.64
C ALA A 45 16.79 2.89 5.85
N VAL A 46 15.64 3.22 6.44
CA VAL A 46 14.58 3.97 5.75
C VAL A 46 14.97 5.40 5.38
N LEU A 47 16.04 5.94 5.97
CA LEU A 47 16.53 7.29 5.69
C LEU A 47 17.57 7.33 4.55
N THR A 48 17.92 6.17 3.99
CA THR A 48 18.88 6.07 2.88
C THR A 48 18.21 6.30 1.53
N GLU A 49 18.97 6.82 0.56
CA GLU A 49 18.51 6.90 -0.84
C GLU A 49 18.20 5.51 -1.41
N ASP A 50 18.99 4.50 -1.03
CA ASP A 50 18.79 3.10 -1.45
C ASP A 50 17.38 2.61 -1.13
N ALA A 51 16.82 2.96 0.02
CA ALA A 51 15.47 2.54 0.41
C ALA A 51 14.37 3.13 -0.49
N ALA A 52 14.57 4.34 -1.02
CA ALA A 52 13.63 4.98 -1.95
C ALA A 52 13.79 4.43 -3.39
N VAL A 53 15.03 4.16 -3.79
CA VAL A 53 15.34 3.56 -5.09
C VAL A 53 14.81 2.12 -5.18
N MET A 54 15.00 1.33 -4.13
CA MET A 54 14.57 -0.07 -4.03
C MET A 54 13.12 -0.22 -3.54
N LEU A 55 12.24 0.71 -3.90
CA LEU A 55 10.86 0.73 -3.38
C LEU A 55 10.07 -0.54 -3.74
N TYR A 56 10.34 -1.14 -4.91
CA TYR A 56 9.71 -2.41 -5.30
C TYR A 56 10.11 -3.53 -4.33
N GLU A 57 11.41 -3.72 -4.13
CA GLU A 57 11.94 -4.72 -3.21
C GLU A 57 11.48 -4.47 -1.78
N LEU A 58 11.47 -3.21 -1.34
CA LEU A 58 10.99 -2.80 -0.02
C LEU A 58 9.51 -3.17 0.17
N LEU A 59 8.63 -2.82 -0.77
CA LEU A 59 7.22 -3.16 -0.66
C LEU A 59 7.01 -4.67 -0.71
N ALA A 60 7.65 -5.37 -1.64
CA ALA A 60 7.50 -6.82 -1.76
C ALA A 60 8.02 -7.57 -0.53
N GLY A 61 9.24 -7.25 -0.11
CA GLY A 61 10.03 -7.99 0.87
C GLY A 61 9.86 -7.54 2.32
N CYS A 62 9.39 -6.31 2.57
CA CYS A 62 9.22 -5.78 3.92
C CYS A 62 7.77 -5.44 4.28
N PHE A 63 6.88 -5.29 3.30
CA PHE A 63 5.47 -4.93 3.54
C PHE A 63 4.52 -6.05 3.11
N THR A 64 4.43 -6.34 1.81
CA THR A 64 3.39 -7.21 1.27
C THR A 64 3.54 -8.64 1.74
N THR A 65 4.71 -9.25 1.51
CA THR A 65 4.95 -10.66 1.84
C THR A 65 4.98 -10.92 3.35
N PRO A 66 5.77 -10.18 4.16
CA PRO A 66 5.88 -10.50 5.58
C PRO A 66 4.75 -9.94 6.46
N VAL A 67 4.06 -8.88 6.04
CA VAL A 67 3.05 -8.21 6.87
C VAL A 67 1.64 -8.34 6.31
N LEU A 68 1.38 -7.85 5.09
CA LEU A 68 0.02 -7.77 4.56
C LEU A 68 -0.59 -9.15 4.28
N MET A 69 0.11 -10.00 3.51
CA MET A 69 -0.41 -11.29 3.05
C MET A 69 -0.73 -12.26 4.19
N PRO A 70 0.09 -12.39 5.25
CA PRO A 70 -0.26 -13.21 6.40
C PRO A 70 -1.57 -12.77 7.07
N GLN A 71 -1.82 -11.47 7.15
CA GLN A 71 -3.08 -10.97 7.73
C GLN A 71 -4.27 -11.27 6.81
N LEU A 72 -4.16 -11.04 5.50
CA LEU A 72 -5.24 -11.31 4.56
C LEU A 72 -5.62 -12.79 4.47
N ARG A 73 -4.65 -13.70 4.68
CA ARG A 73 -4.86 -15.15 4.67
C ARG A 73 -5.29 -15.72 6.03
N SER A 74 -5.24 -14.93 7.09
CA SER A 74 -5.58 -15.38 8.45
C SER A 74 -7.08 -15.54 8.63
N GLU A 75 -7.51 -16.59 9.33
CA GLU A 75 -8.90 -16.75 9.79
C GLU A 75 -9.27 -15.75 10.90
N SER A 76 -8.27 -15.19 11.58
CA SER A 76 -8.42 -14.19 12.65
C SER A 76 -7.41 -13.05 12.43
N PRO A 77 -7.66 -12.18 11.44
CA PRO A 77 -6.72 -11.11 11.10
C PRO A 77 -6.64 -10.04 12.18
N ASP A 78 -5.46 -9.44 12.33
CA ASP A 78 -5.35 -8.16 13.05
C ASP A 78 -5.94 -7.04 12.20
N THR A 79 -7.21 -6.72 12.48
CA THR A 79 -7.96 -5.67 11.77
C THR A 79 -7.34 -4.27 11.92
N GLN A 80 -6.62 -3.99 13.02
CA GLN A 80 -5.97 -2.70 13.21
C GLN A 80 -4.72 -2.61 12.33
N LEU A 81 -3.94 -3.69 12.26
CA LEU A 81 -2.81 -3.78 11.34
C LEU A 81 -3.25 -3.67 9.89
N LEU A 82 -4.30 -4.40 9.48
CA LEU A 82 -4.87 -4.28 8.13
C LEU A 82 -5.31 -2.84 7.82
N THR A 83 -5.98 -2.18 8.77
CA THR A 83 -6.36 -0.77 8.61
C THR A 83 -5.14 0.11 8.36
N ARG A 84 -4.06 -0.03 9.15
CA ARG A 84 -2.82 0.75 8.94
C ARG A 84 -2.14 0.44 7.61
N CYS A 85 -2.14 -0.83 7.19
CA CYS A 85 -1.58 -1.24 5.90
C CYS A 85 -2.31 -0.55 4.76
N TRP A 86 -3.65 -0.54 4.77
CA TRP A 86 -4.43 0.08 3.71
C TRP A 86 -4.45 1.61 3.80
N ASP A 87 -4.34 2.19 4.99
CA ASP A 87 -4.12 3.63 5.15
C ASP A 87 -2.75 4.08 4.62
N PHE A 88 -1.73 3.22 4.70
CA PHE A 88 -0.43 3.46 4.07
C PHE A 88 -0.54 3.39 2.55
N VAL A 89 -1.11 2.32 2.00
CA VAL A 89 -1.30 2.15 0.54
C VAL A 89 -2.11 3.31 -0.04
N GLU A 90 -3.19 3.71 0.64
CA GLU A 90 -4.02 4.83 0.22
C GLU A 90 -3.23 6.12 0.02
N ARG A 91 -2.17 6.35 0.80
CA ARG A 91 -1.34 7.56 0.67
C ARG A 91 -0.47 7.57 -0.58
N ILE A 92 -0.13 6.41 -1.13
CA ILE A 92 0.85 6.26 -2.21
C ILE A 92 0.27 5.67 -3.51
N VAL A 93 -0.96 5.14 -3.50
CA VAL A 93 -1.55 4.41 -4.64
C VAL A 93 -1.77 5.27 -5.89
N ASP A 94 -2.00 6.57 -5.71
CA ASP A 94 -2.22 7.55 -6.80
C ASP A 94 -1.04 8.52 -6.96
N HIS A 95 0.14 8.11 -6.51
CA HIS A 95 1.33 8.94 -6.61
C HIS A 95 1.67 9.30 -8.07
N SER A 96 2.06 10.55 -8.31
CA SER A 96 2.28 11.13 -9.64
C SER A 96 3.46 10.50 -10.39
N THR A 97 4.42 9.94 -9.66
CA THR A 97 5.57 9.26 -10.26
C THR A 97 5.23 7.81 -10.61
N GLN A 98 5.60 7.40 -11.83
CA GLN A 98 5.41 6.03 -12.32
C GLN A 98 6.15 5.00 -11.47
N HIS A 99 7.28 5.38 -10.87
CA HIS A 99 8.03 4.51 -9.95
C HIS A 99 7.18 4.07 -8.75
N VAL A 100 6.54 5.02 -8.06
CA VAL A 100 5.72 4.71 -6.89
C VAL A 100 4.41 4.03 -7.28
N GLY A 101 3.70 4.57 -8.28
CA GLY A 101 2.46 3.98 -8.76
C GLY A 101 2.65 2.55 -9.27
N GLY A 102 3.75 2.28 -9.96
CA GLY A 102 4.14 0.96 -10.41
C GLY A 102 4.48 0.01 -9.25
N ALA A 103 5.26 0.47 -8.27
CA ALA A 103 5.59 -0.34 -7.09
C ALA A 103 4.33 -0.75 -6.32
N VAL A 104 3.39 0.16 -6.11
CA VAL A 104 2.11 -0.16 -5.45
C VAL A 104 1.27 -1.12 -6.30
N TYR A 105 1.18 -0.89 -7.61
CA TYR A 105 0.41 -1.76 -8.50
C TYR A 105 0.93 -3.20 -8.46
N PHE A 106 2.22 -3.41 -8.75
CA PHE A 106 2.79 -4.77 -8.89
C PHE A 106 3.02 -5.46 -7.54
N GLU A 107 3.53 -4.72 -6.55
CA GLU A 107 3.97 -5.35 -5.30
C GLU A 107 2.88 -5.37 -4.24
N VAL A 108 1.74 -4.72 -4.45
CA VAL A 108 0.61 -4.73 -3.50
C VAL A 108 -0.69 -5.17 -4.14
N LEU A 109 -1.16 -4.47 -5.18
CA LEU A 109 -2.49 -4.71 -5.74
C LEU A 109 -2.56 -6.00 -6.54
N ASP A 110 -1.61 -6.23 -7.46
CA ASP A 110 -1.55 -7.41 -8.30
C ASP A 110 -1.43 -8.70 -7.47
N GLN A 111 -0.76 -8.61 -6.31
CA GLN A 111 -0.63 -9.73 -5.37
C GLN A 111 -1.98 -10.22 -4.83
N LEU A 112 -3.02 -9.38 -4.80
CA LEU A 112 -4.36 -9.79 -4.38
C LEU A 112 -5.05 -10.73 -5.38
N LEU A 113 -4.52 -10.84 -6.60
CA LEU A 113 -5.06 -11.74 -7.63
C LEU A 113 -4.44 -13.14 -7.59
N ILE A 114 -3.41 -13.34 -6.76
CA ILE A 114 -2.69 -14.63 -6.67
C ILE A 114 -3.60 -15.73 -6.12
N ASP A 115 -4.36 -15.43 -5.07
CA ASP A 115 -5.27 -16.38 -4.43
C ASP A 115 -6.70 -15.84 -4.41
N SER A 116 -7.68 -16.73 -4.58
CA SER A 116 -9.09 -16.40 -4.43
C SER A 116 -9.38 -15.89 -3.02
N GLY A 117 -10.19 -14.83 -2.90
CA GLY A 117 -10.63 -14.29 -1.61
C GLY A 117 -9.77 -13.17 -1.05
N LEU A 118 -8.56 -12.92 -1.59
CA LEU A 118 -7.69 -11.86 -1.07
C LEU A 118 -8.24 -10.46 -1.33
N VAL A 119 -8.82 -10.23 -2.50
CA VAL A 119 -9.49 -8.96 -2.80
C VAL A 119 -10.66 -8.74 -1.85
N GLU A 120 -11.49 -9.77 -1.64
CA GLU A 120 -12.63 -9.71 -0.71
C GLU A 120 -12.18 -9.50 0.75
N ALA A 121 -11.07 -10.12 1.17
CA ALA A 121 -10.50 -9.93 2.50
C ALA A 121 -9.94 -8.51 2.69
N ALA A 122 -9.33 -7.93 1.66
CA ALA A 122 -8.77 -6.59 1.70
C ALA A 122 -9.83 -5.48 1.57
N TRP A 123 -10.89 -5.73 0.81
CA TRP A 123 -11.89 -4.74 0.41
C TRP A 123 -12.48 -3.90 1.55
N PRO A 124 -12.81 -4.45 2.74
CA PRO A 124 -13.36 -3.68 3.86
C PRO A 124 -12.41 -2.59 4.37
N TYR A 125 -11.11 -2.77 4.22
CA TYR A 125 -10.07 -1.89 4.76
C TYR A 125 -9.58 -0.85 3.75
N MET A 126 -9.73 -1.13 2.45
CA MET A 126 -9.39 -0.20 1.39
C MET A 126 -10.22 1.09 1.45
N LYS A 127 -9.57 2.22 1.17
CA LYS A 127 -10.21 3.53 1.04
C LYS A 127 -10.50 3.85 -0.42
N GLU A 128 -11.03 5.04 -0.68
CA GLU A 128 -11.59 5.43 -1.97
C GLU A 128 -10.63 5.26 -3.15
N ARG A 129 -9.41 5.82 -3.07
CA ARG A 129 -8.46 5.76 -4.19
C ARG A 129 -7.97 4.36 -4.43
N THR A 130 -7.64 3.64 -3.36
CA THR A 130 -7.21 2.25 -3.44
C THR A 130 -8.30 1.38 -4.06
N ARG A 131 -9.56 1.53 -3.63
CA ARG A 131 -10.70 0.82 -4.24
C ARG A 131 -10.86 1.15 -5.72
N ALA A 132 -10.77 2.42 -6.10
CA ALA A 132 -10.86 2.83 -7.49
C ALA A 132 -9.78 2.15 -8.34
N ARG A 133 -8.53 2.10 -7.84
CA ARG A 133 -7.42 1.41 -8.52
C ARG A 133 -7.58 -0.10 -8.57
N THR A 134 -8.05 -0.71 -7.49
CA THR A 134 -8.37 -2.14 -7.49
C THR A 134 -9.48 -2.47 -8.49
N LEU A 135 -10.51 -1.64 -8.62
CA LEU A 135 -11.56 -1.86 -9.62
C LEU A 135 -11.04 -1.81 -11.06
N LEU A 136 -10.19 -0.83 -11.37
CA LEU A 136 -9.54 -0.75 -12.68
C LEU A 136 -8.70 -2.00 -12.97
N MET A 137 -7.91 -2.44 -12.00
CA MET A 137 -7.12 -3.68 -12.11
C MET A 137 -8.03 -4.90 -12.34
N LEU A 138 -9.12 -5.05 -11.58
CA LEU A 138 -10.08 -6.15 -11.78
C LEU A 138 -10.72 -6.11 -13.18
N ASP A 139 -11.00 -4.93 -13.72
CA ASP A 139 -11.52 -4.76 -15.07
C ASP A 139 -10.50 -5.17 -16.13
N ASP A 140 -9.22 -4.80 -15.96
CA ASP A 140 -8.12 -5.16 -16.86
C ASP A 140 -7.89 -6.67 -16.92
N PHE A 141 -8.07 -7.38 -15.81
CA PHE A 141 -7.97 -8.85 -15.73
C PHE A 141 -9.31 -9.58 -15.97
N ASP A 142 -10.38 -8.87 -16.31
CA ASP A 142 -11.76 -9.39 -16.47
C ASP A 142 -12.27 -10.23 -15.27
N VAL A 143 -11.88 -9.83 -14.05
CA VAL A 143 -12.28 -10.48 -12.80
C VAL A 143 -13.58 -9.85 -12.28
N ARG A 144 -14.54 -10.69 -11.88
CA ARG A 144 -15.87 -10.26 -11.40
C ARG A 144 -16.19 -10.85 -10.03
N LEU A 145 -16.18 -10.02 -9.00
CA LEU A 145 -16.39 -10.40 -7.60
C LEU A 145 -17.74 -9.89 -7.08
N PRO A 146 -18.60 -10.78 -6.51
CA PRO A 146 -19.88 -10.40 -5.91
C PRO A 146 -19.74 -9.32 -4.84
N GLY A 147 -20.57 -8.29 -4.89
CA GLY A 147 -20.57 -7.22 -3.88
C GLY A 147 -19.40 -6.24 -4.00
N ILE A 148 -18.54 -6.39 -5.01
CA ILE A 148 -17.43 -5.48 -5.33
C ILE A 148 -17.68 -4.83 -6.69
N ASN A 149 -17.51 -5.58 -7.79
CA ASN A 149 -17.74 -5.10 -9.16
C ASN A 149 -18.75 -5.96 -9.94
N ARG A 150 -19.33 -6.99 -9.30
CA ARG A 150 -20.46 -7.77 -9.79
C ARG A 150 -21.68 -7.55 -8.90
N ARG A 151 -22.75 -7.02 -9.50
CA ARG A 151 -24.06 -6.87 -8.84
C ARG A 151 -24.73 -8.21 -8.58
#